data_AF-A0A7J6P440-F1
#
_entry.id   AF-A0A7J6P440-F1
#
_cell.length_a   1.000
_cell.length_b   1.000
_cell.length_c   1.000
_cell.angle_alpha   90.00
_cell.angle_beta   90.00
_cell.angle_gamma   90.00
#
_symmetry.space_group_name_H-M   'P 1'
#
loop_
_entity.id
_entity.type
_entity.pdbx_description
1 polymer ?
#
loop_
_entity_poly.entity_id
_entity_poly.type
_entity_poly.pdbx_seq_one_letter_code
_entity_poly.pdbx_strand_id
1 'polypeptide(L)'
;MVVKNRKASGSSSGDAPAASTAPQGLEGLYQRIEPHLEAIMPYIRAAVPIIESCFALTILAWGAFQQAGGGMIKRAWKELKVEYVDSMKKLQEDPEAKAIFDKNNDGEVSIGEVATTMSSVIGAKTPEEKQKARRMVGATMRCVDPNRLLDAVTGFWAGMVAVIAALRSQLAACVSVGASIGQKGAEYAKVYLEKPLYEKFPDYKDWVDAGLRAGCSLIGILVSLFMARIVTAFNCAIKGAQRLAEMAVKALHDAGYLPNVKDRGSRVQTIAMALTAFGLWYQFSTGFSCPTLMKIVLFPLLISENILTLIAAL
;
A
#
# COMPACT_ATOMS: atom_id res chain seq x y z
N MET A 1 25.25 -65.65 -42.78
CA MET A 1 26.59 -65.01 -42.77
C MET A 1 26.65 -64.12 -41.52
N VAL A 2 27.39 -64.52 -40.47
CA VAL A 2 28.83 -64.23 -40.25
C VAL A 2 29.05 -62.72 -40.15
N VAL A 3 29.58 -62.07 -39.10
CA VAL A 3 30.24 -62.44 -37.84
C VAL A 3 30.29 -61.19 -36.93
N LYS A 4 30.36 -61.42 -35.61
CA LYS A 4 30.84 -60.60 -34.46
C LYS A 4 31.32 -59.16 -34.70
N ASN A 5 31.02 -58.27 -33.73
CA ASN A 5 32.11 -57.72 -32.91
C ASN A 5 31.71 -57.22 -31.51
N ARG A 6 32.55 -57.60 -30.53
CA ARG A 6 32.56 -57.18 -29.12
C ARG A 6 33.17 -55.78 -28.97
N LYS A 7 32.68 -55.01 -28.00
CA LYS A 7 33.41 -54.01 -27.18
C LYS A 7 32.39 -53.40 -26.21
N ALA A 8 32.69 -52.95 -25.01
CA ALA A 8 33.67 -53.24 -23.98
C ALA A 8 33.09 -52.55 -22.73
N SER A 9 33.26 -53.16 -21.57
CA SER A 9 32.93 -52.63 -20.26
C SER A 9 33.69 -51.33 -19.98
N GLY A 10 32.96 -50.29 -19.56
CA GLY A 10 33.49 -49.08 -18.95
C GLY A 10 32.63 -48.69 -17.76
N SER A 11 33.04 -49.09 -16.56
CA SER A 11 32.49 -48.64 -15.29
C SER A 11 33.06 -47.27 -14.95
N SER A 12 32.25 -46.22 -15.05
CA SER A 12 32.55 -44.92 -14.43
C SER A 12 31.63 -44.73 -13.23
N SER A 13 32.17 -44.96 -12.03
CA SER A 13 31.64 -44.47 -10.77
C SER A 13 31.68 -42.94 -10.80
N GLY A 14 30.54 -42.33 -11.11
CA GLY A 14 30.32 -40.90 -10.94
C GLY A 14 29.89 -40.64 -9.51
N ASP A 15 30.79 -40.09 -8.72
CA ASP A 15 30.48 -39.47 -7.44
C ASP A 15 29.51 -38.30 -7.70
N ALA A 16 28.28 -38.45 -7.23
CA ALA A 16 27.29 -37.39 -7.26
C ALA A 16 27.72 -36.28 -6.27
N PRO A 17 27.81 -35.00 -6.69
CA PRO A 17 28.02 -33.93 -5.75
C PRO A 17 26.80 -33.82 -4.84
N ALA A 18 27.04 -33.87 -3.54
CA ALA A 18 26.05 -33.66 -2.50
C ALA A 18 25.32 -32.33 -2.78
N ALA A 19 24.05 -32.44 -3.17
CA ALA A 19 23.16 -31.30 -3.33
C ALA A 19 23.08 -30.57 -1.98
N SER A 20 23.68 -29.39 -1.91
CA SER A 20 23.55 -28.48 -0.79
C SER A 20 22.07 -28.17 -0.59
N THR A 21 21.49 -28.71 0.47
CA THR A 21 20.16 -28.37 0.96
C THR A 21 20.20 -26.95 1.51
N ALA A 22 20.15 -25.96 0.61
CA ALA A 22 19.86 -24.59 0.98
C ALA A 22 18.50 -24.56 1.70
N PRO A 23 18.36 -23.77 2.78
CA PRO A 23 17.15 -23.75 3.57
C PRO A 23 15.96 -23.34 2.69
N GLN A 24 14.99 -24.25 2.56
CA GLN A 24 13.67 -24.05 1.95
C GLN A 24 12.81 -23.05 2.76
N GLY A 25 13.39 -21.93 3.19
CA GLY A 25 12.73 -20.90 3.97
C GLY A 25 12.16 -19.83 3.06
N LEU A 26 10.88 -19.51 3.25
CA LEU A 26 10.09 -18.42 2.65
C LEU A 26 10.04 -18.33 1.11
N GLU A 27 11.14 -18.44 0.38
CA GLU A 27 11.16 -18.39 -1.09
C GLU A 27 10.49 -19.61 -1.71
N GLY A 28 10.72 -20.82 -1.18
CA GLY A 28 10.00 -22.03 -1.60
C GLY A 28 8.51 -22.00 -1.26
N LEU A 29 8.15 -21.29 -0.18
CA LEU A 29 6.75 -21.05 0.20
C LEU A 29 6.09 -20.04 -0.75
N TYR A 30 6.83 -18.99 -1.13
CA TYR A 30 6.39 -18.00 -2.11
C TYR A 30 6.17 -18.61 -3.49
N GLN A 31 7.14 -19.37 -4.02
CA GLN A 31 7.01 -20.06 -5.31
C GLN A 31 5.85 -21.07 -5.33
N ARG A 32 5.53 -21.68 -4.18
CA ARG A 32 4.41 -22.63 -4.06
C ARG A 32 3.04 -21.93 -3.98
N ILE A 33 3.00 -20.71 -3.44
CA ILE A 33 1.77 -19.91 -3.31
C ILE A 33 1.50 -19.08 -4.58
N GLU A 34 2.55 -18.63 -5.28
CA GLU A 34 2.47 -17.76 -6.46
C GLU A 34 1.46 -18.21 -7.54
N PRO A 35 1.44 -19.48 -8.01
CA PRO A 35 0.47 -19.89 -9.04
C PRO A 35 -0.98 -19.84 -8.55
N HIS A 36 -1.22 -20.11 -7.27
CA HIS A 36 -2.55 -19.97 -6.66
C HIS A 36 -2.92 -18.50 -6.45
N LEU A 37 -1.94 -17.66 -6.10
CA LEU A 37 -2.12 -16.23 -5.92
C LEU A 37 -2.45 -15.55 -7.25
N GLU A 38 -1.79 -15.95 -8.35
CA GLU A 38 -2.07 -15.44 -9.69
C GLU A 38 -3.46 -15.84 -10.20
N ALA A 39 -3.92 -17.06 -9.88
CA ALA A 39 -5.27 -17.51 -10.22
C ALA A 39 -6.36 -16.75 -9.43
N ILE A 40 -6.08 -16.39 -8.17
CA ILE A 40 -7.03 -15.71 -7.28
C ILE A 40 -6.99 -14.17 -7.44
N MET A 41 -5.83 -13.61 -7.81
CA MET A 41 -5.62 -12.17 -7.97
C MET A 41 -6.61 -11.44 -8.88
N PRO A 42 -7.06 -11.97 -10.04
CA PRO A 42 -8.08 -11.29 -10.84
C PRO A 42 -9.42 -11.19 -10.10
N TYR A 43 -9.80 -12.21 -9.32
CA TYR A 43 -11.01 -12.17 -8.50
C TYR A 43 -10.88 -11.20 -7.33
N ILE A 44 -9.71 -11.17 -6.65
CA ILE A 44 -9.44 -10.18 -5.61
C ILE A 44 -9.48 -8.77 -6.23
N ARG A 45 -8.81 -8.53 -7.36
CA ARG A 45 -8.83 -7.23 -8.05
C ARG A 45 -10.23 -6.84 -8.55
N ALA A 46 -11.09 -7.81 -8.88
CA ALA A 46 -12.48 -7.58 -9.28
C ALA A 46 -13.40 -7.31 -8.07
N ALA A 47 -13.13 -7.93 -6.92
CA ALA A 47 -13.90 -7.77 -5.70
C ALA A 47 -13.52 -6.50 -4.93
N VAL A 48 -12.24 -6.09 -4.99
CA VAL A 48 -11.69 -4.90 -4.31
C VAL A 48 -12.56 -3.63 -4.53
N PRO A 49 -13.03 -3.30 -5.74
CA PRO A 49 -13.92 -2.16 -5.96
C PRO A 49 -15.24 -2.14 -5.20
N ILE A 50 -15.82 -3.32 -4.94
CA ILE A 50 -17.08 -3.44 -4.22
C ILE A 50 -16.85 -3.16 -2.73
N ILE A 51 -15.64 -3.44 -2.25
CA ILE A 51 -15.16 -3.32 -0.88
C ILE A 51 -14.55 -1.92 -0.60
N GLU A 52 -14.11 -1.22 -1.64
CA GLU A 52 -13.36 0.05 -1.59
C GLU A 52 -14.13 1.20 -0.92
N SER A 53 -15.46 1.20 -0.92
CA SER A 53 -16.24 2.31 -0.35
C SER A 53 -16.07 2.48 1.18
N CYS A 54 -15.59 1.44 1.87
CA CYS A 54 -15.32 1.49 3.31
C CYS A 54 -13.97 2.12 3.66
N PHE A 55 -13.09 2.37 2.69
CA PHE A 55 -11.70 2.79 2.89
C PHE A 55 -11.38 4.08 2.13
N ALA A 56 -12.31 5.03 2.13
CA ALA A 56 -12.19 6.26 1.37
C ALA A 56 -10.90 7.03 1.69
N LEU A 57 -10.48 7.12 2.96
CA LEU A 57 -9.24 7.81 3.32
C LEU A 57 -8.01 7.04 2.89
N THR A 58 -7.98 5.71 3.04
CA THR A 58 -6.87 4.88 2.56
C THR A 58 -6.74 4.96 1.04
N ILE A 59 -7.84 5.02 0.29
CA ILE A 59 -7.82 5.15 -1.16
C ILE A 59 -7.33 6.53 -1.58
N LEU A 60 -7.78 7.60 -0.91
CA LEU A 60 -7.29 8.95 -1.15
C LEU A 60 -5.79 9.05 -0.80
N ALA A 61 -5.37 8.47 0.33
CA ALA A 61 -3.98 8.39 0.73
C ALA A 61 -3.14 7.62 -0.29
N TRP A 62 -3.63 6.49 -0.79
CA TRP A 62 -2.98 5.70 -1.83
C TRP A 62 -2.94 6.41 -3.19
N GLY A 63 -4.01 7.10 -3.55
CA GLY A 63 -4.09 7.90 -4.78
C GLY A 63 -3.11 9.07 -4.75
N ALA A 64 -3.08 9.81 -3.63
CA ALA A 64 -2.10 10.85 -3.36
C ALA A 64 -0.68 10.29 -3.35
N PHE A 65 -0.47 9.13 -2.71
CA PHE A 65 0.81 8.43 -2.72
C PHE A 65 1.25 8.11 -4.14
N GLN A 66 0.41 7.49 -4.97
CA GLN A 66 0.73 7.17 -6.36
C GLN A 66 1.06 8.42 -7.19
N GLN A 67 0.30 9.50 -7.04
CA GLN A 67 0.50 10.74 -7.79
C GLN A 67 1.75 11.51 -7.35
N ALA A 68 2.02 11.58 -6.05
CA ALA A 68 3.05 12.45 -5.52
C ALA A 68 4.35 11.72 -5.16
N GLY A 69 4.29 10.48 -4.66
CA GLY A 69 5.45 9.78 -4.06
C GLY A 69 5.77 8.40 -4.63
N GLY A 70 4.82 7.74 -5.28
CA GLY A 70 4.91 6.33 -5.64
C GLY A 70 6.01 6.07 -6.67
N GLY A 71 6.17 6.98 -7.64
CA GLY A 71 7.26 6.91 -8.61
C GLY A 71 8.64 7.17 -8.01
N MET A 72 8.73 8.02 -6.97
CA MET A 72 9.99 8.28 -6.26
C MET A 72 10.37 7.11 -5.38
N ILE A 73 9.44 6.56 -4.61
CA ILE A 73 9.70 5.40 -3.74
C ILE A 73 10.06 4.16 -4.53
N LYS A 74 9.41 3.90 -5.67
CA LYS A 74 9.79 2.76 -6.53
C LYS A 74 11.22 2.90 -7.07
N ARG A 75 11.64 4.12 -7.42
CA ARG A 75 13.02 4.41 -7.86
C ARG A 75 14.00 4.23 -6.71
N ALA A 76 13.73 4.86 -5.56
CA ALA A 76 14.51 4.69 -4.33
C ALA A 76 14.66 3.22 -3.94
N TRP A 77 13.58 2.43 -4.00
CA TRP A 77 13.62 1.00 -3.70
C TRP A 77 14.46 0.20 -4.70
N LYS A 78 14.37 0.54 -5.99
CA LYS A 78 15.19 -0.09 -7.04
C LYS A 78 16.67 0.23 -6.84
N GLU A 79 16.99 1.49 -6.56
CA GLU A 79 18.34 1.95 -6.25
C GLU A 79 18.89 1.28 -5.00
N LEU A 80 18.10 1.23 -3.92
CA LEU A 80 18.46 0.55 -2.68
C LEU A 80 18.69 -0.95 -2.90
N LYS A 81 17.88 -1.62 -3.73
CA LYS A 81 18.07 -3.04 -4.04
C LYS A 81 19.37 -3.28 -4.80
N VAL A 82 19.70 -2.42 -5.77
CA VAL A 82 20.97 -2.49 -6.52
C VAL A 82 22.14 -2.25 -5.57
N GLU A 83 22.08 -1.19 -4.78
CA GLU A 83 23.13 -0.84 -3.82
C GLU A 83 23.34 -1.92 -2.77
N TYR A 84 22.26 -2.56 -2.31
CA TYR A 84 22.32 -3.68 -1.37
C TYR A 84 23.06 -4.88 -1.97
N VAL A 85 22.76 -5.26 -3.21
CA VAL A 85 23.45 -6.36 -3.90
C VAL A 85 24.92 -6.03 -4.11
N ASP A 86 25.22 -4.80 -4.56
CA ASP A 86 26.60 -4.33 -4.75
C ASP A 86 27.38 -4.30 -3.43
N SER A 87 26.74 -3.82 -2.35
CA SER A 87 27.33 -3.78 -1.01
C SER A 87 27.60 -5.19 -0.48
N MET A 88 26.68 -6.13 -0.68
CA MET A 88 26.87 -7.52 -0.24
C MET A 88 28.02 -8.19 -1.00
N LYS A 89 28.15 -7.91 -2.30
CA LYS A 89 29.28 -8.41 -3.10
C LYS A 89 30.62 -7.84 -2.60
N LYS A 90 30.70 -6.53 -2.35
CA LYS A 90 31.89 -5.89 -1.76
C LYS A 90 32.23 -6.49 -0.38
N LEU A 91 31.21 -6.80 0.41
CA LEU A 91 31.39 -7.42 1.74
C LEU A 91 31.97 -8.83 1.65
N GLN A 92 31.61 -9.59 0.62
CA GLN A 92 32.17 -10.92 0.35
C GLN A 92 33.61 -10.88 -0.17
N GLU A 93 33.97 -9.82 -0.89
CA GLU A 93 35.31 -9.59 -1.44
C GLU A 93 36.31 -9.07 -0.40
N ASP A 94 35.85 -8.40 0.66
CA ASP A 94 36.71 -7.85 1.71
C ASP A 94 37.07 -8.92 2.78
N PRO A 95 38.36 -9.33 2.90
CA PRO A 95 38.79 -10.35 3.86
C PRO A 95 38.62 -9.94 5.32
N GLU A 96 38.67 -8.64 5.66
CA GLU A 96 38.40 -8.16 7.01
C GLU A 96 36.91 -8.26 7.36
N ALA A 97 36.04 -7.90 6.41
CA ALA A 97 34.60 -8.01 6.60
C ALA A 97 34.17 -9.48 6.72
N LYS A 98 34.75 -10.35 5.89
CA LYS A 98 34.50 -11.79 5.92
C LYS A 98 34.83 -12.39 7.29
N ALA A 99 36.00 -12.10 7.85
CA ALA A 99 36.39 -12.57 9.18
C ALA A 99 35.50 -12.06 10.34
N ILE A 100 34.76 -10.96 10.10
CA ILE A 100 33.90 -10.33 11.11
C ILE A 100 32.46 -10.87 11.05
N PHE A 101 31.95 -11.13 9.85
CA PHE A 101 30.55 -11.50 9.61
C PHE A 101 30.31 -13.01 9.41
N ASP A 102 31.31 -13.74 8.93
CA ASP A 102 31.26 -15.20 8.75
C ASP A 102 31.46 -15.89 10.12
N LYS A 103 30.35 -16.20 10.81
CA LYS A 103 30.40 -16.82 12.15
C LYS A 103 30.51 -18.34 12.07
N ASN A 104 30.02 -18.93 11.00
CA ASN A 104 30.03 -20.37 10.78
C ASN A 104 31.28 -20.87 10.04
N ASN A 105 32.16 -19.97 9.58
CA ASN A 105 33.36 -20.22 8.76
C ASN A 105 33.02 -20.99 7.48
N ASP A 106 31.86 -20.77 6.89
CA ASP A 106 31.45 -21.43 5.65
C ASP A 106 32.00 -20.73 4.39
N GLY A 107 32.62 -19.56 4.55
CA GLY A 107 33.18 -18.78 3.46
C GLY A 107 32.16 -17.94 2.71
N GLU A 108 30.92 -17.82 3.17
CA GLU A 108 29.88 -16.96 2.63
C GLU A 108 29.22 -16.13 3.75
N VAL A 109 28.98 -14.84 3.49
CA VAL A 109 28.29 -14.00 4.48
C VAL A 109 26.79 -14.06 4.21
N SER A 110 26.04 -14.74 5.09
CA SER A 110 24.58 -14.85 4.97
C SER A 110 23.84 -13.63 5.51
N ILE A 111 22.68 -13.30 4.93
CA ILE A 111 21.79 -12.23 5.41
C ILE A 111 21.41 -12.43 6.89
N GLY A 112 21.21 -13.69 7.30
CA GLY A 112 20.88 -14.02 8.69
C GLY A 112 22.03 -13.73 9.66
N GLU A 113 23.27 -13.90 9.21
CA GLU A 113 24.46 -13.62 10.01
C GLU A 113 24.71 -12.12 10.11
N VAL A 114 24.52 -11.37 9.01
CA VAL A 114 24.56 -9.91 9.03
C VAL A 114 23.50 -9.37 10.00
N ALA A 115 22.26 -9.88 9.95
CA ALA A 115 21.16 -9.44 10.82
C ALA A 115 21.41 -9.74 12.31
N THR A 116 21.85 -10.96 12.65
CA THR A 116 22.17 -11.33 14.04
C THR A 116 23.39 -10.58 14.57
N THR A 117 24.31 -10.23 13.69
CA THR A 117 25.49 -9.43 14.05
C THR A 117 25.10 -7.97 14.29
N MET A 118 24.25 -7.40 13.43
CA MET A 118 23.70 -6.05 13.62
C MET A 118 22.85 -5.93 14.90
N SER A 119 22.05 -6.94 15.24
CA SER A 119 21.26 -6.93 16.47
C SER A 119 22.16 -7.00 17.72
N SER A 120 23.25 -7.76 17.67
CA SER A 120 24.24 -7.81 18.76
C SER A 120 24.96 -6.47 18.96
N VAL A 121 25.12 -5.67 17.90
CA VAL A 121 25.68 -4.32 17.98
C VAL A 121 24.75 -3.34 18.69
N ILE A 122 23.43 -3.43 18.44
CA ILE A 122 22.43 -2.56 19.08
C ILE A 122 22.27 -2.90 20.58
N GLY A 123 22.46 -4.17 20.96
CA GLY A 123 22.37 -4.64 22.34
C GLY A 123 23.66 -4.55 23.17
N ALA A 124 24.79 -4.14 22.58
CA ALA A 124 26.11 -4.19 23.19
C ALA A 124 26.23 -3.24 24.40
N LYS A 125 26.44 -3.82 25.60
CA LYS A 125 26.64 -3.05 26.84
C LYS A 125 28.10 -3.02 27.28
N THR A 126 28.91 -4.00 26.89
CA THR A 126 30.30 -4.11 27.30
C THR A 126 31.25 -3.31 26.39
N PRO A 127 32.41 -2.84 26.91
CA PRO A 127 33.36 -2.04 26.14
C PRO A 127 34.00 -2.81 24.96
N GLU A 128 34.18 -4.13 25.07
CA GLU A 128 34.73 -4.97 23.99
C GLU A 128 33.72 -5.16 22.84
N GLU A 129 32.44 -5.38 23.15
CA GLU A 129 31.36 -5.46 22.15
C GLU A 129 31.19 -4.14 21.39
N LYS A 130 31.35 -2.99 22.08
CA LYS A 130 31.32 -1.66 21.45
C LYS A 130 32.45 -1.45 20.45
N GLN A 131 33.62 -2.02 20.69
CA GLN A 131 34.75 -1.92 19.77
C GLN A 131 34.53 -2.79 18.52
N LYS A 132 33.96 -3.99 18.71
CA LYS A 132 33.54 -4.87 17.61
C LYS A 132 32.42 -4.23 16.77
N ALA A 133 31.44 -3.60 17.43
CA ALA A 133 30.40 -2.80 16.79
C ALA A 133 30.94 -1.66 15.94
N ARG A 134 31.92 -0.89 16.43
CA ARG A 134 32.54 0.19 15.66
C ARG A 134 33.25 -0.31 14.40
N ARG A 135 33.92 -1.47 14.49
CA ARG A 135 34.57 -2.09 13.32
C ARG A 135 33.53 -2.58 12.30
N MET A 136 32.45 -3.19 12.77
CA MET A 136 31.33 -3.63 11.90
C MET A 136 30.66 -2.46 11.21
N VAL A 137 30.29 -1.42 11.96
CA VAL A 137 29.71 -0.19 11.39
C VAL A 137 30.68 0.47 10.41
N GLY A 138 31.98 0.50 10.73
CA GLY A 138 33.02 1.01 9.83
C GLY A 138 33.14 0.22 8.53
N ALA A 139 33.08 -1.12 8.60
CA ALA A 139 33.06 -1.97 7.42
C ALA A 139 31.79 -1.75 6.58
N THR A 140 30.62 -1.70 7.22
CA THR A 140 29.34 -1.42 6.53
C THR A 140 29.34 -0.03 5.89
N MET A 141 29.86 1.01 6.56
CA MET A 141 29.98 2.37 6.02
C MET A 141 30.95 2.47 4.84
N ARG A 142 31.94 1.57 4.72
CA ARG A 142 32.83 1.51 3.55
C ARG A 142 32.16 0.86 2.34
N CYS A 143 31.24 -0.07 2.58
CA CYS A 143 30.56 -0.81 1.50
C CYS A 143 29.38 -0.02 0.90
N VAL A 144 28.69 0.78 1.73
CA VAL A 144 27.46 1.50 1.36
C VAL A 144 27.78 2.93 0.90
N ASP A 145 27.30 3.34 -0.28
CA ASP A 145 27.34 4.75 -0.69
C ASP A 145 26.37 5.59 0.16
N PRO A 146 26.87 6.51 1.00
CA PRO A 146 26.03 7.30 1.89
C PRO A 146 25.08 8.24 1.12
N ASN A 147 25.46 8.72 -0.07
CA ASN A 147 24.62 9.64 -0.83
C ASN A 147 23.39 8.91 -1.37
N ARG A 148 23.57 7.70 -1.91
CA ARG A 148 22.46 6.88 -2.40
C ARG A 148 21.50 6.46 -1.30
N LEU A 149 22.03 6.13 -0.12
CA LEU A 149 21.20 5.82 1.05
C LEU A 149 20.38 7.04 1.48
N LEU A 150 21.02 8.23 1.54
CA LEU A 150 20.33 9.48 1.87
C LEU A 150 19.28 9.86 0.84
N ASP A 151 19.54 9.67 -0.46
CA ASP A 151 18.57 9.90 -1.53
C ASP A 151 17.36 8.97 -1.41
N ALA A 152 17.59 7.70 -1.09
CA ALA A 152 16.51 6.74 -0.87
C ALA A 152 15.64 7.09 0.35
N VAL A 153 16.28 7.47 1.47
CA VAL A 153 15.59 7.92 2.68
C VAL A 153 14.82 9.21 2.44
N THR A 154 15.40 10.16 1.69
CA THR A 154 14.77 11.43 1.33
C THR A 154 13.57 11.20 0.42
N GLY A 155 13.68 10.33 -0.57
CA GLY A 155 12.57 9.95 -1.44
C GLY A 155 11.41 9.28 -0.68
N PHE A 156 11.75 8.44 0.31
CA PHE A 156 10.75 7.83 1.19
C PHE A 156 10.05 8.89 2.07
N TRP A 157 10.81 9.76 2.71
CA TRP A 157 10.28 10.84 3.55
C TRP A 157 9.42 11.82 2.75
N ALA A 158 9.87 12.22 1.56
CA ALA A 158 9.12 13.08 0.66
C ALA A 158 7.78 12.44 0.25
N GLY A 159 7.76 11.12 0.00
CA GLY A 159 6.53 10.39 -0.26
C GLY A 159 5.55 10.42 0.92
N MET A 160 6.04 10.22 2.15
CA MET A 160 5.21 10.31 3.35
C MET A 160 4.64 11.72 3.57
N VAL A 161 5.49 12.75 3.48
CA VAL A 161 5.08 14.15 3.64
C VAL A 161 4.07 14.56 2.57
N ALA A 162 4.24 14.10 1.34
CA ALA A 162 3.28 14.36 0.27
C ALA A 162 1.90 13.76 0.54
N VAL A 163 1.83 12.55 1.11
CA VAL A 163 0.55 11.94 1.53
C VAL A 163 -0.10 12.74 2.65
N ILE A 164 0.66 13.13 3.67
CA ILE A 164 0.15 13.95 4.78
C ILE A 164 -0.36 15.30 4.27
N ALA A 165 0.39 15.95 3.38
CA ALA A 165 0.02 17.22 2.78
C ALA A 165 -1.26 17.10 1.93
N ALA A 166 -1.39 16.04 1.13
CA ALA A 166 -2.59 15.80 0.34
C ALA A 166 -3.83 15.57 1.21
N LEU A 167 -3.71 14.76 2.27
CA LEU A 167 -4.79 14.49 3.21
C LEU A 167 -5.23 15.77 3.93
N ARG A 168 -4.27 16.57 4.45
CA ARG A 168 -4.57 17.84 5.11
C ARG A 168 -5.18 18.86 4.14
N SER A 169 -4.66 18.97 2.92
CA SER A 169 -5.19 19.89 1.91
C SER A 169 -6.64 19.58 1.54
N GLN A 170 -6.97 18.30 1.33
CA GLN A 170 -8.33 17.88 1.01
C GLN A 170 -9.31 18.08 2.17
N LEU A 171 -8.89 17.77 3.41
CA LEU A 171 -9.72 18.03 4.58
C LEU A 171 -9.94 19.53 4.79
N ALA A 172 -8.90 20.35 4.67
CA ALA A 172 -9.01 21.80 4.78
C ALA A 172 -9.96 22.38 3.72
N ALA A 173 -9.89 21.89 2.48
CA ALA A 173 -10.80 22.28 1.42
C ALA A 173 -12.26 21.88 1.73
N CYS A 174 -12.50 20.64 2.19
CA CYS A 174 -13.85 20.20 2.57
C CYS A 174 -14.41 21.00 3.76
N VAL A 175 -13.59 21.26 4.78
CA VAL A 175 -13.99 22.07 5.94
C VAL A 175 -14.30 23.51 5.52
N SER A 176 -13.48 24.11 4.65
CA SER A 176 -13.69 25.47 4.15
C SER A 176 -14.99 25.61 3.34
N VAL A 177 -15.24 24.68 2.41
CA VAL A 177 -16.48 24.63 1.63
C VAL A 177 -17.69 24.39 2.54
N GLY A 178 -17.58 23.42 3.44
CA GLY A 178 -18.65 23.10 4.39
C GLY A 178 -18.97 24.25 5.35
N ALA A 179 -17.96 24.94 5.87
CA ALA A 179 -18.14 26.12 6.71
C ALA A 179 -18.83 27.26 5.95
N SER A 180 -18.46 27.48 4.68
CA SER A 180 -19.09 28.49 3.83
C SER A 180 -20.58 28.18 3.58
N ILE A 181 -20.91 26.92 3.30
CA ILE A 181 -22.31 26.46 3.17
C ILE A 181 -23.06 26.65 4.48
N GLY A 182 -22.44 26.29 5.60
CA GLY A 182 -23.06 26.39 6.92
C GLY A 182 -23.27 27.84 7.38
N GLN A 183 -22.38 28.77 7.03
CA GLN A 183 -22.58 30.21 7.30
C GLN A 183 -23.80 30.75 6.55
N LYS A 184 -24.00 30.36 5.29
CA LYS A 184 -25.23 30.70 4.56
C LYS A 184 -26.45 30.03 5.15
N GLY A 185 -26.33 28.77 5.57
CA GLY A 185 -27.36 28.09 6.35
C GLY A 185 -27.74 28.83 7.63
N ALA A 186 -26.77 29.41 8.34
CA ALA A 186 -27.01 30.18 9.56
C ALA A 186 -27.79 31.47 9.29
N GLU A 187 -27.49 32.17 8.20
CA GLU A 187 -28.25 33.36 7.75
C GLU A 187 -29.74 33.01 7.56
N TYR A 188 -30.05 31.87 6.92
CA TYR A 188 -31.42 31.40 6.78
C TYR A 188 -32.03 30.93 8.10
N ALA A 189 -31.27 30.19 8.91
CA ALA A 189 -31.72 29.66 10.19
C ALA A 189 -32.14 30.76 11.16
N LYS A 190 -31.40 31.87 11.20
CA LYS A 190 -31.73 33.06 12.01
C LYS A 190 -33.13 33.57 11.73
N VAL A 191 -33.51 33.74 10.46
CA VAL A 191 -34.84 34.25 10.08
C VAL A 191 -35.98 33.44 10.71
N TYR A 192 -35.81 32.13 10.86
CA TYR A 192 -36.85 31.23 11.38
C TYR A 192 -36.70 30.89 12.87
N LEU A 193 -35.48 30.81 13.40
CA LEU A 193 -35.18 30.30 14.75
C LEU A 193 -34.84 31.41 15.76
N GLU A 194 -34.52 32.62 15.31
CA GLU A 194 -34.08 33.70 16.20
C GLU A 194 -35.19 34.15 17.15
N LYS A 195 -36.41 34.40 16.63
CA LYS A 195 -37.58 34.78 17.43
C LYS A 195 -37.88 33.79 18.57
N PRO A 196 -38.11 32.49 18.30
CA PRO A 196 -38.43 31.54 19.37
C PRO A 196 -37.28 31.29 20.35
N LEU A 197 -36.01 31.45 19.92
CA LEU A 197 -34.87 31.31 20.84
C LEU A 197 -34.69 32.53 21.74
N TYR A 198 -34.91 33.74 21.24
CA TYR A 198 -34.78 34.97 22.03
C TYR A 198 -35.90 35.12 23.06
N GLU A 199 -37.09 34.62 22.77
CA GLU A 199 -38.18 34.55 23.75
C GLU A 199 -37.86 33.60 24.91
N LYS A 200 -37.13 32.51 24.66
CA LYS A 200 -36.72 31.55 25.69
C LYS A 200 -35.47 31.98 26.47
N PHE A 201 -34.54 32.68 25.83
CA PHE A 201 -33.24 33.06 26.40
C PHE A 201 -32.92 34.54 26.16
N PRO A 202 -33.67 35.48 26.78
CA PRO A 202 -33.52 36.91 26.52
C PRO A 202 -32.15 37.48 26.96
N ASP A 203 -31.52 36.88 27.96
CA ASP A 203 -30.24 37.34 28.52
C ASP A 203 -29.01 36.84 27.73
N TYR A 204 -29.17 35.88 26.81
CA TYR A 204 -28.06 35.17 26.14
C TYR A 204 -28.09 35.28 24.62
N LYS A 205 -28.56 36.41 24.08
CA LYS A 205 -28.74 36.61 22.63
C LYS A 205 -27.46 36.39 21.82
N ASP A 206 -26.32 36.85 22.33
CA ASP A 206 -25.01 36.67 21.65
C ASP A 206 -24.58 35.21 21.61
N TRP A 207 -24.84 34.44 22.67
CA TRP A 207 -24.55 33.01 22.73
C TRP A 207 -25.47 32.20 21.82
N VAL A 208 -26.73 32.60 21.69
CA VAL A 208 -27.67 32.02 20.72
C VAL A 208 -27.16 32.26 19.30
N ASP A 209 -26.69 33.47 19.00
CA ASP A 209 -26.23 33.84 17.66
C ASP A 209 -24.92 33.12 17.29
N ALA A 210 -24.00 33.01 18.25
CA ALA A 210 -22.78 32.21 18.12
C ALA A 210 -23.10 30.71 17.97
N GLY A 211 -24.04 30.20 18.77
CA GLY A 211 -24.48 28.80 18.73
C GLY A 211 -25.12 28.42 17.40
N LEU A 212 -25.98 29.27 16.84
CA LEU A 212 -26.58 29.07 15.51
C LEU A 212 -25.51 29.05 14.42
N ARG A 213 -24.56 30.01 14.42
CA ARG A 213 -23.47 30.03 13.43
C ARG A 213 -22.57 28.81 13.54
N ALA A 214 -22.16 28.44 14.75
CA ALA A 214 -21.30 27.28 14.99
C ALA A 214 -22.02 25.98 14.61
N GLY A 215 -23.28 25.81 15.03
CA GLY A 215 -24.10 24.64 14.72
C GLY A 215 -24.34 24.47 13.22
N CYS A 216 -24.75 25.53 12.52
CA CYS A 216 -24.94 25.48 11.07
C CYS A 216 -23.62 25.26 10.31
N SER A 217 -22.50 25.86 10.76
CA SER A 217 -21.16 25.59 10.21
C SER A 217 -20.76 24.13 10.37
N LEU A 218 -20.97 23.55 11.55
CA LEU A 218 -20.70 22.14 11.81
C LEU A 218 -21.54 21.24 10.91
N ILE A 219 -22.84 21.50 10.78
CA ILE A 219 -23.72 20.77 9.86
C ILE A 219 -23.22 20.89 8.41
N GLY A 220 -22.84 22.08 7.97
CA GLY A 220 -22.29 22.32 6.64
C GLY A 220 -20.99 21.52 6.39
N ILE A 221 -20.10 21.46 7.38
CA ILE A 221 -18.89 20.62 7.35
C ILE A 221 -19.26 19.14 7.25
N LEU A 222 -20.21 18.65 8.06
CA LEU A 222 -20.65 17.26 8.02
C LEU A 222 -21.24 16.87 6.65
N VAL A 223 -22.06 17.75 6.05
CA VAL A 223 -22.62 17.55 4.71
C VAL A 223 -21.52 17.55 3.64
N SER A 224 -20.55 18.45 3.72
CA SER A 224 -19.42 18.49 2.78
C SER A 224 -18.57 17.21 2.87
N LEU A 225 -18.25 16.75 4.08
CA LEU A 225 -17.54 15.49 4.30
C LEU A 225 -18.34 14.29 3.78
N PHE A 226 -19.66 14.29 3.96
CA PHE A 226 -20.53 13.26 3.40
C PHE A 226 -20.51 13.26 1.86
N MET A 227 -20.56 14.43 1.23
CA MET A 227 -20.45 14.53 -0.24
C MET A 227 -19.07 14.10 -0.75
N ALA A 228 -17.99 14.46 -0.06
CA ALA A 228 -16.65 13.99 -0.41
C ALA A 228 -16.57 12.45 -0.39
N ARG A 229 -17.23 11.80 0.58
CA ARG A 229 -17.36 10.34 0.62
C ARG A 229 -18.15 9.80 -0.57
N ILE A 230 -19.27 10.40 -0.94
CA ILE A 230 -20.06 9.99 -2.11
C ILE A 230 -19.24 10.10 -3.39
N VAL A 231 -18.57 11.23 -3.63
CA VAL A 231 -17.73 11.45 -4.82
C VAL A 231 -16.58 10.44 -4.88
N THR A 232 -15.98 10.13 -3.73
CA THR A 232 -14.91 9.11 -3.65
C THR A 232 -15.46 7.72 -3.98
N ALA A 233 -16.59 7.33 -3.39
CA ALA A 233 -17.24 6.05 -3.68
C ALA A 233 -17.62 5.92 -5.16
N PHE A 234 -18.17 6.98 -5.76
CA PHE A 234 -18.51 7.03 -7.18
C PHE A 234 -17.28 6.80 -8.07
N ASN A 235 -16.17 7.50 -7.78
CA ASN A 235 -14.92 7.34 -8.52
C ASN A 235 -14.32 5.92 -8.38
N CYS A 236 -14.43 5.32 -7.20
CA CYS A 236 -13.98 3.94 -6.97
C CYS A 236 -14.86 2.94 -7.76
N ALA A 237 -16.18 3.11 -7.72
CA ALA A 237 -17.12 2.28 -8.47
C ALA A 237 -16.84 2.33 -9.98
N ILE A 238 -16.61 3.52 -10.56
CA ILE A 238 -16.26 3.66 -11.99
C ILE A 238 -14.95 2.92 -12.31
N LYS A 239 -13.87 3.22 -11.58
CA LYS A 239 -12.55 2.62 -11.84
C LYS A 239 -12.58 1.11 -11.68
N GLY A 240 -13.32 0.63 -10.69
CA GLY A 240 -13.50 -0.79 -10.44
C GLY A 240 -14.28 -1.51 -11.52
N ALA A 241 -15.41 -0.93 -11.93
CA ALA A 241 -16.23 -1.49 -12.98
C ALA A 241 -15.51 -1.49 -14.35
N GLN A 242 -14.73 -0.45 -14.65
CA GLN A 242 -13.86 -0.42 -15.82
C GLN A 242 -12.87 -1.59 -15.82
N ARG A 243 -12.15 -1.79 -14.70
CA ARG A 243 -11.20 -2.92 -14.57
C ARG A 243 -11.89 -4.27 -14.67
N LEU A 244 -13.06 -4.43 -14.06
CA LEU A 244 -13.81 -5.67 -14.12
C LEU A 244 -14.30 -5.96 -15.53
N ALA A 245 -14.80 -4.95 -16.25
CA ALA A 245 -15.19 -5.08 -17.65
C ALA A 245 -13.99 -5.46 -18.55
N GLU A 246 -12.83 -4.82 -18.34
CA GLU A 246 -11.60 -5.18 -19.05
C GLU A 246 -11.18 -6.64 -18.79
N MET A 247 -11.25 -7.09 -17.53
CA MET A 247 -10.94 -8.48 -17.17
C MET A 247 -11.95 -9.47 -17.75
N ALA A 248 -13.25 -9.15 -17.70
CA ALA A 248 -14.29 -9.99 -18.27
C ALA A 248 -14.10 -10.17 -19.77
N VAL A 249 -13.78 -9.09 -20.50
CA VAL A 249 -13.52 -9.16 -21.94
C VAL A 249 -12.23 -9.92 -22.26
N LYS A 250 -11.18 -9.77 -21.45
CA LYS A 250 -9.96 -10.60 -21.58
C LYS A 250 -10.26 -12.08 -21.37
N ALA A 251 -10.95 -12.43 -20.30
CA ALA A 251 -11.31 -13.82 -19.99
C ALA A 251 -12.19 -14.44 -21.10
N LEU A 252 -13.15 -13.68 -21.64
CA LEU A 252 -14.04 -14.15 -22.69
C LEU A 252 -13.33 -14.30 -24.06
N HIS A 253 -12.31 -13.48 -24.30
CA HIS A 253 -11.41 -13.63 -25.44
C HIS A 253 -10.52 -14.87 -25.31
N ASP A 254 -9.91 -15.08 -24.14
CA ASP A 254 -9.02 -16.22 -23.88
C ASP A 254 -9.77 -17.56 -23.96
N ALA A 255 -11.06 -17.56 -23.63
CA ALA A 255 -11.95 -18.71 -23.79
C ALA A 255 -12.45 -18.93 -25.24
N GLY A 256 -12.04 -18.08 -26.20
CA GLY A 256 -12.37 -18.23 -27.62
C GLY A 256 -13.79 -17.82 -28.01
N TYR A 257 -14.57 -17.24 -27.09
CA TYR A 257 -15.96 -16.84 -27.36
C TYR A 257 -16.08 -15.49 -28.10
N LEU A 258 -15.04 -14.66 -28.07
CA LEU A 258 -15.02 -13.39 -28.79
C LEU A 258 -14.00 -13.43 -29.94
N PRO A 259 -14.44 -13.34 -31.21
CA PRO A 259 -13.51 -13.09 -32.32
C PRO A 259 -12.81 -11.74 -32.11
N ASN A 260 -11.66 -11.54 -32.74
CA ASN A 260 -10.76 -10.40 -32.53
C ASN A 260 -11.46 -9.04 -32.78
N VAL A 261 -12.18 -8.51 -31.77
CA VAL A 261 -13.02 -7.33 -31.92
C VAL A 261 -12.15 -6.08 -31.86
N LYS A 262 -11.90 -5.48 -33.03
CA LYS A 262 -11.28 -4.15 -33.18
C LYS A 262 -12.11 -3.03 -32.49
N ASP A 263 -13.41 -3.26 -32.28
CA ASP A 263 -14.36 -2.41 -31.52
C ASP A 263 -14.29 -2.62 -29.99
N ARG A 264 -13.08 -2.73 -29.45
CA ARG A 264 -12.84 -2.90 -28.01
C ARG A 264 -13.44 -1.78 -27.15
N GLY A 265 -13.63 -0.59 -27.70
CA GLY A 265 -14.08 0.59 -26.96
C GLY A 265 -15.54 0.55 -26.54
N SER A 266 -16.47 0.35 -27.48
CA SER A 266 -17.89 0.60 -27.24
C SER A 266 -18.57 -0.44 -26.32
N ARG A 267 -18.35 -1.73 -26.57
CA ARG A 267 -19.02 -2.80 -25.79
C ARG A 267 -18.47 -2.95 -24.38
N VAL A 268 -17.16 -2.79 -24.20
CA VAL A 268 -16.51 -2.78 -22.87
C VAL A 268 -17.07 -1.63 -22.04
N GLN A 269 -17.22 -0.45 -22.64
CA GLN A 269 -17.70 0.74 -21.95
C GLN A 269 -19.16 0.61 -21.53
N THR A 270 -20.03 0.02 -22.35
CA THR A 270 -21.43 -0.25 -21.96
C THR A 270 -21.54 -1.24 -20.81
N ILE A 271 -20.77 -2.33 -20.85
CA ILE A 271 -20.74 -3.33 -19.76
C ILE A 271 -20.17 -2.68 -18.48
N ALA A 272 -19.09 -1.90 -18.60
CA ALA A 272 -18.52 -1.17 -17.48
C ALA A 272 -19.53 -0.19 -16.86
N MET A 273 -20.29 0.55 -17.67
CA MET A 273 -21.32 1.47 -17.18
C MET A 273 -22.45 0.74 -16.45
N ALA A 274 -22.96 -0.35 -17.01
CA ALA A 274 -24.01 -1.15 -16.38
C ALA A 274 -23.54 -1.72 -15.03
N LEU A 275 -22.31 -2.22 -14.99
CA LEU A 275 -21.71 -2.77 -13.78
C LEU A 275 -21.39 -1.68 -12.74
N THR A 276 -21.00 -0.49 -13.19
CA THR A 276 -20.81 0.69 -12.32
C THR A 276 -22.13 1.05 -11.64
N ALA A 277 -23.22 1.16 -12.42
CA ALA A 277 -24.54 1.51 -11.90
C ALA A 277 -25.02 0.47 -10.88
N PHE A 278 -24.82 -0.82 -11.16
CA PHE A 278 -25.14 -1.89 -10.24
C PHE A 278 -24.32 -1.84 -8.95
N GLY A 279 -22.99 -1.68 -9.07
CA GLY A 279 -22.10 -1.58 -7.91
C GLY A 279 -22.44 -0.38 -7.02
N LEU A 280 -22.77 0.76 -7.63
CA LEU A 280 -23.15 1.96 -6.89
C LEU A 280 -24.52 1.81 -6.20
N TRP A 281 -25.50 1.24 -6.90
CA TRP A 281 -26.81 0.93 -6.31
C TRP A 281 -26.67 0.02 -5.10
N TYR A 282 -25.83 -1.01 -5.19
CA TYR A 282 -25.56 -1.93 -4.10
C TYR A 282 -24.88 -1.24 -2.91
N GLN A 283 -23.88 -0.40 -3.16
CA GLN A 283 -23.19 0.37 -2.10
C GLN A 283 -24.12 1.36 -1.39
N PHE A 284 -25.00 2.02 -2.15
CA PHE A 284 -26.00 2.94 -1.60
C PHE A 284 -27.04 2.18 -0.75
N SER A 285 -27.53 1.05 -1.25
CA SER A 285 -28.53 0.22 -0.56
C SER A 285 -28.01 -0.41 0.73
N THR A 286 -26.70 -0.68 0.81
CA THR A 286 -26.05 -1.26 1.99
C THR A 286 -25.53 -0.19 2.96
N GLY A 287 -25.77 1.09 2.68
CA GLY A 287 -25.35 2.20 3.54
C GLY A 287 -23.83 2.27 3.73
N PHE A 288 -23.06 1.90 2.70
CA PHE A 288 -21.59 1.86 2.72
C PHE A 288 -21.00 1.00 3.86
N SER A 289 -21.78 0.05 4.39
CA SER A 289 -21.33 -0.81 5.50
C SER A 289 -20.71 -2.10 4.97
N CYS A 290 -19.50 -2.42 5.44
CA CYS A 290 -18.82 -3.67 5.08
C CYS A 290 -19.53 -4.88 5.74
N PRO A 291 -19.78 -5.98 5.01
CA PRO A 291 -20.27 -7.23 5.61
C PRO A 291 -19.34 -7.74 6.71
N THR A 292 -19.89 -8.27 7.79
CA THR A 292 -19.12 -8.67 8.99
C THR A 292 -17.99 -9.66 8.69
N LEU A 293 -18.21 -10.62 7.78
CA LEU A 293 -17.18 -11.58 7.34
C LEU A 293 -16.00 -10.90 6.64
N MET A 294 -16.26 -9.84 5.87
CA MET A 294 -15.20 -9.10 5.17
C MET A 294 -14.36 -8.26 6.13
N LYS A 295 -14.95 -7.75 7.22
CA LYS A 295 -14.22 -6.99 8.23
C LYS A 295 -13.05 -7.77 8.84
N ILE A 296 -13.20 -9.10 8.99
CA ILE A 296 -12.14 -9.96 9.52
C ILE A 296 -10.97 -10.03 8.54
N VAL A 297 -11.24 -10.26 7.26
CA VAL A 297 -10.21 -10.32 6.21
C VAL A 297 -9.53 -8.96 6.02
N LEU A 298 -10.28 -7.86 6.13
CA LEU A 298 -9.81 -6.48 5.92
C LEU A 298 -9.34 -5.80 7.21
N PHE A 299 -9.22 -6.53 8.31
CA PHE A 299 -8.88 -5.95 9.60
C PHE A 299 -7.58 -5.11 9.58
N PRO A 300 -6.48 -5.52 8.90
CA PRO A 300 -5.29 -4.69 8.80
C PRO A 300 -5.54 -3.35 8.09
N LEU A 301 -6.43 -3.34 7.10
CA LEU A 301 -6.83 -2.13 6.39
C LEU A 301 -7.69 -1.22 7.26
N LEU A 302 -8.57 -1.78 8.10
CA LEU A 302 -9.36 -1.01 9.07
C LEU A 302 -8.48 -0.30 10.10
N ILE A 303 -7.41 -0.96 10.57
CA ILE A 303 -6.41 -0.32 11.43
C ILE A 303 -5.75 0.86 10.69
N SER A 304 -5.39 0.66 9.42
CA SER A 304 -4.73 1.69 8.61
C SER A 304 -5.63 2.92 8.39
N GLU A 305 -6.93 2.70 8.13
CA GLU A 305 -7.93 3.77 8.02
C GLU A 305 -8.07 4.55 9.34
N ASN A 306 -8.09 3.85 10.48
CA ASN A 306 -8.16 4.50 11.80
C ASN A 306 -6.91 5.32 12.11
N ILE A 307 -5.72 4.81 11.77
CA ILE A 307 -4.46 5.55 11.92
C ILE A 307 -4.45 6.77 11.02
N LEU A 308 -4.85 6.64 9.75
CA LEU A 308 -4.96 7.75 8.81
C LEU A 308 -5.95 8.81 9.31
N THR A 309 -7.10 8.38 9.83
CA THR A 309 -8.10 9.27 10.42
C THR A 309 -7.51 10.04 11.61
N LEU A 310 -6.75 9.36 12.48
CA LEU A 310 -6.07 9.98 13.61
C LEU A 310 -5.02 11.00 13.14
N ILE A 311 -4.18 10.65 12.16
CA ILE A 311 -3.15 11.53 11.59
C ILE A 311 -3.79 12.75 10.94
N ALA A 312 -4.92 12.57 10.27
CA ALA A 312 -5.61 13.65 9.59
C ALA A 312 -6.37 14.57 10.57
N ALA A 313 -6.67 14.08 11.78
CA ALA A 313 -7.27 14.84 12.87
C ALA A 313 -6.24 15.61 13.73
N LEU A 314 -4.97 15.18 13.72
CA LEU A 314 -3.83 15.86 14.34
C LEU A 314 -3.31 17.00 13.46
#